data_AF-A0A382ZJ05-F1
#
_entry.id   AF-A0A382ZJ05-F1
#
_cell.length_a   1.000
_cell.length_b   1.000
_cell.length_c   1.000
_cell.angle_alpha   90.00
_cell.angle_beta   90.00
_cell.angle_gamma   90.00
#
_symmetry.space_group_name_H-M   'P 1'
#
loop_
_entity.id
_entity.type
_entity.pdbx_description
1 polymer ?
#
loop_
_entity_poly.entity_id
_entity_poly.type
_entity_poly.pdbx_seq_one_letter_code
_entity_poly.pdbx_strand_id
1 'polypeptide(L)' 'MGQNFLYDPVWLERIVVAAEVGEQDLVLEIGPGAGSLTRCLASAAREVVAIEIDER' A
#
# COMPACT_ATOMS: atom_id res chain seq x y z
N MET A 1 14.43 -17.93 2.69
CA MET A 1 13.66 -17.17 3.69
C MET A 1 12.75 -16.24 2.91
N GLY A 2 11.44 -16.33 3.10
CA GLY A 2 10.42 -15.74 2.21
C GLY A 2 9.80 -14.46 2.74
N GLN A 3 9.07 -13.76 1.87
CA GLN A 3 8.28 -12.58 2.23
C GLN A 3 6.98 -12.99 2.93
N ASN A 4 6.55 -12.21 3.93
CA ASN A 4 5.24 -12.34 4.55
C ASN A 4 4.33 -11.26 3.97
N PHE A 5 3.17 -11.66 3.45
CA PHE A 5 2.23 -10.75 2.80
C PHE A 5 1.00 -10.52 3.66
N LEU A 6 0.54 -9.27 3.70
CA LEU A 6 -0.71 -8.89 4.33
C LEU A 6 -1.86 -9.01 3.32
N TYR A 7 -2.86 -9.84 3.64
CA TYR A 7 -4.04 -10.07 2.79
C TYR A 7 -5.37 -9.79 3.48
N ASP A 8 -5.37 -9.58 4.80
CA ASP A 8 -6.59 -9.32 5.55
C ASP A 8 -7.13 -7.91 5.21
N PRO A 9 -8.32 -7.80 4.59
CA PRO A 9 -8.86 -6.52 4.16
C PRO A 9 -9.15 -5.56 5.33
N VAL A 10 -9.48 -6.07 6.51
CA VAL A 10 -9.77 -5.24 7.69
C VAL A 10 -8.50 -4.51 8.12
N TRP A 11 -7.36 -5.18 8.13
CA TRP A 11 -6.10 -4.55 8.48
C TRP A 11 -5.60 -3.59 7.42
N LEU A 12 -5.79 -3.92 6.13
CA LEU A 12 -5.44 -3.03 5.02
C LEU A 12 -6.23 -1.72 5.09
N GLU A 13 -7.55 -1.78 5.27
CA GLU A 13 -8.40 -0.59 5.41
C GLU A 13 -8.01 0.25 6.64
N ARG A 14 -7.74 -0.41 7.78
CA ARG A 14 -7.29 0.29 8.99
C ARG A 14 -5.97 1.01 8.81
N ILE A 15 -5.04 0.47 8.01
CA ILE A 15 -3.77 1.14 7.70
C ILE A 15 -4.06 2.43 6.90
N VAL A 16 -4.89 2.35 5.86
CA VAL A 16 -5.23 3.53 5.03
C VAL A 16 -5.92 4.62 5.87
N VAL A 17 -6.89 4.24 6.70
CA VAL A 17 -7.60 5.17 7.59
C VAL A 17 -6.65 5.79 8.63
N ALA A 18 -5.79 4.99 9.25
CA ALA A 18 -4.84 5.48 10.25
C ALA A 18 -3.77 6.41 9.64
N ALA A 19 -3.48 6.27 8.35
CA ALA A 19 -2.60 7.14 7.60
C ALA A 19 -3.29 8.40 7.06
N GLU A 20 -4.60 8.56 7.29
CA GLU A 20 -5.41 9.71 6.88
C GLU A 20 -5.30 10.04 5.38
N VAL A 21 -5.11 9.01 4.55
CA VAL A 21 -4.93 9.16 3.10
C VAL A 21 -6.24 9.63 2.45
N GLY A 22 -6.16 10.65 1.62
CA GLY A 22 -7.27 11.21 0.86
C GLY A 22 -6.95 11.55 -0.60
N GLU A 23 -7.97 11.98 -1.33
CA GLU A 23 -7.96 12.13 -2.80
C GLU A 23 -6.98 13.19 -3.35
N GLN A 24 -6.33 13.97 -2.49
CA GLN A 24 -5.32 14.95 -2.89
C GLN A 24 -3.88 14.46 -2.66
N ASP A 25 -3.72 13.33 -1.98
CA ASP A 25 -2.42 12.86 -1.53
C ASP A 25 -1.66 12.13 -2.63
N LEU A 26 -0.35 12.36 -2.64
CA LEU A 26 0.64 11.54 -3.33
C LEU A 26 1.30 10.64 -2.29
N VAL A 27 1.11 9.33 -2.42
CA VAL A 27 1.65 8.34 -1.47
C VAL A 27 2.86 7.65 -2.08
N LEU A 28 3.95 7.56 -1.31
CA LEU A 28 5.11 6.72 -1.61
C LEU A 28 5.03 5.43 -0.78
N GLU A 29 4.87 4.29 -1.42
CA GLU A 29 4.91 2.96 -0.79
C GLU A 29 6.30 2.33 -0.99
N ILE A 30 6.90 1.87 0.11
CA ILE A 30 8.17 1.14 0.08
C ILE A 30 7.88 -0.34 0.36
N GLY A 31 8.35 -1.22 -0.51
CA GLY A 31 8.16 -2.66 -0.37
C GLY A 31 6.71 -3.12 -0.63
N PRO A 32 6.11 -2.82 -1.80
CA PRO A 32 4.72 -3.17 -2.09
C PRO A 32 4.44 -4.68 -2.06
N GLY A 33 5.46 -5.54 -2.24
CA GLY A 33 5.30 -6.99 -2.24
C GLY A 33 4.16 -7.46 -3.16
N ALA A 34 3.17 -8.18 -2.62
CA ALA A 34 2.00 -8.67 -3.38
C ALA A 34 1.00 -7.56 -3.82
N GLY A 35 1.25 -6.31 -3.47
CA GLY A 35 0.47 -5.13 -3.87
C GLY A 35 -0.90 -5.02 -3.19
N SER A 36 -1.13 -5.75 -2.09
CA SER A 36 -2.40 -5.70 -1.36
C SER A 36 -2.67 -4.32 -0.78
N LEU A 37 -1.65 -3.71 -0.16
CA LEU A 37 -1.76 -2.36 0.39
C LEU A 37 -1.75 -1.30 -0.71
N THR A 38 -0.92 -1.46 -1.75
CA THR A 38 -0.91 -0.61 -2.95
C THR A 38 -2.30 -0.40 -3.52
N ARG A 39 -3.10 -1.47 -3.65
CA ARG A 39 -4.48 -1.36 -4.18
C ARG A 39 -5.39 -0.55 -3.27
N CYS A 40 -5.30 -0.73 -1.96
CA CYS A 40 -6.08 0.04 -0.99
C CYS A 40 -5.68 1.51 -1.01
N LEU A 41 -4.38 1.81 -1.00
CA LEU A 41 -3.86 3.17 -1.12
C LEU A 41 -4.31 3.83 -2.43
N ALA A 42 -4.22 3.12 -3.56
CA ALA A 42 -4.60 3.66 -4.88
C ALA A 42 -6.11 3.93 -5.01
N SER A 43 -6.94 3.30 -4.17
CA SER A 43 -8.38 3.59 -4.13
C SER A 43 -8.74 4.84 -3.31
N ALA A 44 -7.82 5.30 -2.45
CA ALA A 44 -8.04 6.44 -1.55
C ALA A 44 -7.22 7.68 -1.92
N ALA A 45 -5.99 7.50 -2.41
CA ALA A 45 -5.06 8.56 -2.78
C ALA A 45 -5.31 9.08 -4.20
N ARG A 46 -4.76 10.28 -4.49
CA ARG A 46 -4.69 10.77 -5.88
C ARG A 46 -3.78 9.89 -6.72
N GLU A 47 -2.64 9.53 -6.15
CA GLU A 47 -1.58 8.80 -6.83
C GLU A 47 -0.75 8.02 -5.81
N VAL A 48 -0.32 6.82 -6.19
CA VAL A 48 0.58 5.97 -5.40
C VAL A 48 1.78 5.63 -6.26
N VAL A 49 2.96 5.96 -5.75
CA VAL A 49 4.25 5.54 -6.31
C VAL A 49 4.78 4.43 -5.40
N ALA A 50 4.99 3.25 -5.96
CA ALA A 50 5.54 2.12 -5.23
C ALA A 50 6.98 1.85 -5.65
N ILE A 51 7.87 1.64 -4.68
CA ILE A 51 9.28 1.32 -4.89
C ILE A 51 9.60 -0.01 -4.19
N GLU A 52 10.14 -0.95 -4.97
CA GLU A 52 10.63 -2.25 -4.51
C GLU A 52 12.11 -2.37 -4.84
N ILE A 53 12.89 -2.97 -3.94
CA ILE A 53 14.34 -3.15 -4.16
C ILE A 53 14.62 -4.52 -4.82
N ASP A 54 13.69 -5.47 -4.74
CA ASP A 54 13.84 -6.79 -5.35
C ASP A 54 13.57 -6.74 -6.86
N GLU A 55 14.50 -7.25 -7.66
CA GLU A 55 14.47 -7.25 -9.14
C GLU A 55 13.77 -8.49 -9.74
N ARG A 56 13.19 -9.37 -8.90
CA ARG A 56 12.51 -10.59 -9.36
C ARG A 56 11.07 -10.40 -9.81
#